data_AF-A0A6P6DRA0-F1
#
_entry.id   AF-A0A6P6DRA0-F1
#
_cell.length_a   1.000
_cell.length_b   1.000
_cell.length_c   1.000
_cell.angle_alpha   90.00
_cell.angle_beta   90.00
_cell.angle_gamma   90.00
#
_symmetry.space_group_name_H-M   'P 1'
#
loop_
_entity.id
_entity.type
_entity.pdbx_description
1 polymer ?
#
loop_
_entity_poly.entity_id
_entity_poly.type
_entity_poly.pdbx_seq_one_letter_code
_entity_poly.pdbx_strand_id
1 'polypeptide(L)'
;MPIFPKVSLRPEVENYLKEGFVNKEVVSGSGKEEAENKFETLLNRLSHPPSFTTVRVNTHLATVQHVKTLLLDEFQKQFNGLSVPVLQHPDLPDVLLIPVIGPRGVGVRMTEPVYLSPSFDNVLPSYLFLQNLPSAVVTHVLNPQPGEKILDLCAAPGGAPPFTPESFDRVLLDAPCSGMGQRPNMACTWTLKEVTSYQPLQRKLLSVAVQLLKPGGMLVYSTCTITLAENEEQVAWALSTFPCLQLQPQEPQIGGEGMMGAGLSLEQLRQLQRFDPSTAPLQDTDLDSLREAKVEDMIQLANKDCIGFFIAKFLKWKSTPEKEPQK
;
A
#
# COMPACT_ATOMS: atom_id res chain seq x y z
N MET A 1 -18.57 19.47 4.51
CA MET A 1 -18.33 18.61 5.70
C MET A 1 -18.07 17.20 5.20
N PRO A 2 -17.10 16.46 5.74
CA PRO A 2 -16.90 15.06 5.36
C PRO A 2 -18.19 14.28 5.63
N ILE A 3 -18.58 13.43 4.69
CA ILE A 3 -19.86 12.71 4.77
C ILE A 3 -19.81 11.58 5.78
N PHE A 4 -18.66 10.94 5.90
CA PHE A 4 -18.46 9.91 6.91
C PHE A 4 -17.72 10.49 8.11
N PRO A 5 -18.09 10.08 9.35
CA PRO A 5 -17.28 10.37 10.51
C PRO A 5 -15.92 9.67 10.42
N LYS A 6 -14.98 10.05 11.29
CA LYS A 6 -13.73 9.30 11.45
C LYS A 6 -13.97 7.84 11.77
N VAL A 7 -13.01 6.99 11.40
CA VAL A 7 -13.08 5.54 11.62
C VAL A 7 -13.36 5.27 13.09
N SER A 8 -14.35 4.41 13.37
CA SER A 8 -14.68 4.03 14.74
C SER A 8 -13.67 3.02 15.26
N LEU A 9 -12.89 3.40 16.28
CA LEU A 9 -11.88 2.58 16.93
C LEU A 9 -12.22 2.40 18.41
N ARG A 10 -11.71 1.33 19.03
CA ARG A 10 -11.72 1.24 20.50
C ARG A 10 -10.79 2.31 21.10
N PRO A 11 -11.13 2.93 22.23
CA PRO A 11 -10.30 3.99 22.83
C PRO A 11 -8.84 3.58 23.05
N GLU A 12 -8.59 2.34 23.49
CA GLU A 12 -7.25 1.81 23.68
C GLU A 12 -6.45 1.67 22.38
N VAL A 13 -7.12 1.38 21.26
CA VAL A 13 -6.48 1.27 19.94
C VAL A 13 -6.19 2.66 19.37
N GLU A 14 -7.15 3.59 19.47
CA GLU A 14 -6.96 4.97 19.01
C GLU A 14 -5.81 5.66 19.75
N ASN A 15 -5.73 5.47 21.08
CA ASN A 15 -4.63 5.99 21.90
C ASN A 15 -3.28 5.38 21.48
N TYR A 16 -3.23 4.06 21.25
CA TYR A 16 -2.02 3.40 20.76
C TYR A 16 -1.54 3.96 19.40
N LEU A 17 -2.47 4.16 18.45
CA LEU A 17 -2.12 4.76 17.18
C LEU A 17 -1.63 6.20 17.39
N LYS A 18 -2.31 7.00 18.22
CA LYS A 18 -1.92 8.37 18.53
C LYS A 18 -0.50 8.44 19.09
N GLU A 19 -0.12 7.54 20.00
CA GLU A 19 1.24 7.48 20.56
C GLU A 19 2.30 7.27 19.48
N GLY A 20 2.02 6.45 18.45
CA GLY A 20 2.92 6.25 17.32
C GLY A 20 3.08 7.49 16.44
N PHE A 21 1.97 8.20 16.15
CA PHE A 21 1.96 9.36 15.26
C PHE A 21 2.36 10.68 15.94
N VAL A 22 2.29 10.75 17.27
CA VAL A 22 2.65 11.92 18.09
C VAL A 22 3.89 11.60 18.95
N ASN A 23 4.81 10.82 18.40
CA ASN A 23 6.06 10.47 19.05
C ASN A 23 7.01 11.68 19.16
N LYS A 24 8.03 11.56 20.01
CA LYS A 24 8.95 12.68 20.32
C LYS A 24 9.69 13.22 19.09
N GLU A 25 10.06 12.37 18.14
CA GLU A 25 10.78 12.79 16.93
C GLU A 25 9.85 13.59 16.00
N VAL A 26 8.61 13.10 15.80
CA VAL A 26 7.59 13.81 15.01
C VAL A 26 7.27 15.17 15.63
N VAL A 27 7.02 15.19 16.94
CA VAL A 27 6.73 16.44 17.68
C VAL A 27 7.90 17.43 17.60
N SER A 28 9.15 16.95 17.62
CA SER A 28 10.32 17.81 17.48
C SER A 28 10.47 18.38 16.07
N GLY A 29 10.00 17.66 15.04
CA GLY A 29 10.11 18.06 13.64
C GLY A 29 9.00 19.00 13.16
N SER A 30 7.74 18.78 13.57
CA SER A 30 6.57 19.56 13.11
C SER A 30 5.77 20.24 14.22
N GLY A 31 6.10 20.02 15.49
CA GLY A 31 5.30 20.47 16.62
C GLY A 31 4.12 19.55 16.94
N LYS A 32 3.66 19.63 18.19
CA LYS A 32 2.61 18.73 18.72
C LYS A 32 1.25 18.96 18.06
N GLU A 33 0.85 20.22 17.91
CA GLU A 33 -0.46 20.58 17.35
C GLU A 33 -0.60 20.12 15.90
N GLU A 34 0.44 20.30 15.08
CA GLU A 34 0.43 19.82 13.69
C GLU A 34 0.37 18.29 13.62
N ALA A 35 1.11 17.58 14.49
CA ALA A 35 1.08 16.12 14.56
C ALA A 35 -0.31 15.58 14.95
N GLU A 36 -0.95 16.20 15.96
CA GLU A 36 -2.30 15.84 16.38
C GLU A 36 -3.33 16.11 15.27
N ASN A 37 -3.22 17.25 14.57
CA ASN A 37 -4.10 17.60 13.45
C ASN A 37 -3.95 16.64 12.26
N LYS A 38 -2.71 16.22 11.93
CA LYS A 38 -2.44 15.21 10.90
C LYS A 38 -3.05 13.86 11.29
N PHE A 39 -2.90 13.45 12.56
CA PHE A 39 -3.48 12.21 13.05
C PHE A 39 -5.03 12.21 12.97
N GLU A 40 -5.69 13.28 13.41
CA GLU A 40 -7.15 13.39 13.27
C GLU A 40 -7.58 13.42 11.79
N THR A 41 -6.81 14.09 10.92
CA THR A 41 -7.06 14.08 9.48
C THR A 41 -6.96 12.67 8.92
N LEU A 42 -5.95 11.90 9.31
CA LEU A 42 -5.78 10.50 8.91
C LEU A 42 -7.00 9.65 9.31
N LEU A 43 -7.45 9.72 10.57
CA LEU A 43 -8.61 8.94 11.03
C LEU A 43 -9.89 9.30 10.27
N ASN A 44 -10.07 10.59 9.92
CA ASN A 44 -11.18 11.02 9.08
C ASN A 44 -11.09 10.43 7.66
N ARG A 45 -9.88 10.30 7.11
CA ARG A 45 -9.66 9.78 5.74
C ARG A 45 -9.87 8.29 5.62
N LEU A 46 -9.55 7.53 6.66
CA LEU A 46 -9.68 6.07 6.62
C LEU A 46 -11.12 5.63 6.32
N SER A 47 -12.13 6.36 6.77
CA SER A 47 -13.55 6.08 6.47
C SER A 47 -13.98 6.33 5.03
N HIS A 48 -13.21 7.09 4.25
CA HIS A 48 -13.57 7.50 2.90
C HIS A 48 -12.83 6.61 1.88
N PRO A 49 -13.49 6.19 0.79
CA PRO A 49 -12.82 5.42 -0.25
C PRO A 49 -11.72 6.28 -0.92
N PRO A 50 -10.71 5.64 -1.54
CA PRO A 50 -9.81 6.33 -2.45
C PRO A 50 -10.58 7.01 -3.59
N SER A 51 -10.13 8.18 -4.03
CA SER A 51 -10.69 8.90 -5.19
C SER A 51 -10.50 8.19 -6.53
N PHE A 52 -9.64 7.17 -6.60
CA PHE A 52 -9.44 6.35 -7.79
C PHE A 52 -9.63 4.87 -7.50
N THR A 53 -10.43 4.22 -8.34
CA THR A 53 -10.40 2.77 -8.49
C THR A 53 -9.24 2.42 -9.41
N THR A 54 -8.44 1.44 -8.99
CA THR A 54 -7.22 1.05 -9.69
C THR A 54 -7.31 -0.40 -10.11
N VAL A 55 -6.92 -0.67 -11.36
CA VAL A 55 -6.93 -2.02 -11.92
C VAL A 55 -5.62 -2.31 -12.63
N ARG A 56 -5.12 -3.52 -12.44
CA ARG A 56 -3.92 -4.03 -13.10
C ARG A 56 -4.32 -4.86 -14.31
N VAL A 57 -3.72 -4.56 -15.44
CA VAL A 57 -3.92 -5.29 -16.69
C VAL A 57 -3.04 -6.53 -16.72
N ASN A 58 -3.61 -7.68 -17.06
CA ASN A 58 -2.87 -8.89 -17.35
C ASN A 58 -2.20 -8.80 -18.72
N THR A 59 -1.02 -8.17 -18.75
CA THR A 59 -0.25 -7.90 -19.97
C THR A 59 0.28 -9.14 -20.68
N HIS A 60 0.23 -10.31 -20.02
CA HIS A 60 0.54 -11.59 -20.66
C HIS A 60 -0.54 -12.02 -21.66
N LEU A 61 -1.79 -11.58 -21.47
CA LEU A 61 -2.93 -11.99 -22.32
C LEU A 61 -3.46 -10.87 -23.22
N ALA A 62 -3.33 -9.60 -22.81
CA ALA A 62 -3.89 -8.48 -23.55
C ALA A 62 -3.04 -7.21 -23.41
N THR A 63 -3.08 -6.34 -24.41
CA THR A 63 -2.44 -5.02 -24.33
C THR A 63 -3.26 -4.07 -23.46
N VAL A 64 -2.59 -3.13 -22.79
CA VAL A 64 -3.23 -2.12 -21.93
C VAL A 64 -4.21 -1.26 -22.73
N GLN A 65 -3.86 -0.89 -23.96
CA GLN A 65 -4.73 -0.13 -24.84
C GLN A 65 -6.00 -0.90 -25.22
N HIS A 66 -5.89 -2.20 -25.50
CA HIS A 66 -7.05 -3.03 -25.80
C HIS A 66 -8.00 -3.12 -24.60
N VAL A 67 -7.47 -3.41 -23.41
CA VAL A 67 -8.26 -3.50 -22.18
C VAL A 67 -8.89 -2.16 -21.82
N LYS A 68 -8.16 -1.05 -22.01
CA LYS A 68 -8.70 0.30 -21.84
C LYS A 68 -9.91 0.57 -22.73
N THR A 69 -9.87 0.18 -24.01
CA THR A 69 -11.03 0.31 -24.91
C THR A 69 -12.22 -0.50 -24.41
N LEU A 70 -12.00 -1.76 -24.01
CA LEU A 70 -13.07 -2.61 -23.48
C LEU A 70 -13.70 -2.03 -22.20
N LEU A 71 -12.90 -1.42 -21.33
CA LEU A 71 -13.40 -0.76 -20.12
C LEU A 71 -14.22 0.48 -20.43
N LEU A 72 -13.81 1.30 -21.40
CA LEU A 72 -14.59 2.44 -21.84
C LEU A 72 -15.97 2.02 -22.37
N ASP A 73 -16.03 0.96 -23.18
CA ASP A 73 -17.29 0.40 -23.69
C ASP A 73 -18.16 -0.15 -22.55
N GLU A 74 -17.57 -0.79 -21.55
CA GLU A 74 -18.30 -1.33 -20.41
C GLU A 74 -18.86 -0.24 -19.50
N PHE A 75 -18.08 0.82 -19.23
CA PHE A 75 -18.54 1.95 -18.42
C PHE A 75 -19.65 2.74 -19.11
N GLN A 76 -19.64 2.84 -20.44
CA GLN A 76 -20.78 3.42 -21.17
C GLN A 76 -22.08 2.64 -20.92
N LYS A 77 -22.01 1.30 -20.82
CA LYS A 77 -23.18 0.46 -20.48
C LYS A 77 -23.56 0.62 -19.01
N GLN A 78 -22.60 0.56 -18.10
CA GLN A 78 -22.87 0.62 -16.65
C GLN A 78 -23.44 1.97 -16.21
N PHE A 79 -23.01 3.07 -16.84
CA PHE A 79 -23.39 4.42 -16.45
C PHE A 79 -24.38 5.09 -17.42
N ASN A 80 -25.18 4.33 -18.17
CA ASN A 80 -26.22 4.86 -19.08
C ASN A 80 -25.71 5.98 -20.03
N GLY A 81 -24.52 5.81 -20.59
CA GLY A 81 -23.89 6.77 -21.50
C GLY A 81 -23.05 7.88 -20.85
N LEU A 82 -22.89 7.86 -19.52
CA LEU A 82 -21.96 8.77 -18.83
C LEU A 82 -20.50 8.43 -19.20
N SER A 83 -19.73 9.40 -19.66
CA SER A 83 -18.32 9.21 -20.03
C SER A 83 -17.42 9.40 -18.80
N VAL A 84 -16.86 8.31 -18.29
CA VAL A 84 -15.84 8.32 -17.23
C VAL A 84 -14.46 8.07 -17.86
N PRO A 85 -13.44 8.91 -17.62
CA PRO A 85 -12.13 8.70 -18.22
C PRO A 85 -11.43 7.49 -17.61
N VAL A 86 -10.63 6.81 -18.43
CA VAL A 86 -9.72 5.73 -18.00
C VAL A 86 -8.30 6.17 -18.30
N LEU A 87 -7.53 6.45 -17.25
CA LEU A 87 -6.16 6.93 -17.35
C LEU A 87 -5.19 5.75 -17.25
N GLN A 88 -4.07 5.82 -17.95
CA GLN A 88 -2.95 4.88 -17.76
C GLN A 88 -1.90 5.59 -16.90
N HIS A 89 -1.39 4.91 -15.87
CA HIS A 89 -0.38 5.51 -15.00
C HIS A 89 0.97 5.61 -15.74
N PRO A 90 1.66 6.76 -15.72
CA PRO A 90 2.90 6.95 -16.48
C PRO A 90 4.05 6.03 -16.00
N ASP A 91 4.22 5.88 -14.68
CA ASP A 91 5.31 5.07 -14.10
C ASP A 91 4.93 3.59 -13.88
N LEU A 92 3.67 3.23 -14.10
CA LEU A 92 3.14 1.87 -13.88
C LEU A 92 2.37 1.47 -15.15
N PRO A 93 3.07 1.04 -16.20
CA PRO A 93 2.51 0.94 -17.53
C PRO A 93 1.35 -0.06 -17.64
N ASP A 94 1.26 -1.02 -16.72
CA ASP A 94 0.21 -2.04 -16.62
C ASP A 94 -0.95 -1.66 -15.69
N VAL A 95 -0.99 -0.42 -15.19
CA VAL A 95 -2.04 0.07 -14.27
C VAL A 95 -2.95 1.08 -14.97
N LEU A 96 -4.25 0.87 -14.84
CA LEU A 96 -5.29 1.81 -15.24
C LEU A 96 -5.97 2.41 -14.00
N LEU A 97 -6.25 3.72 -14.07
CA LEU A 97 -6.88 4.51 -13.03
C LEU A 97 -8.24 4.99 -13.52
N ILE A 98 -9.26 4.79 -12.68
CA ILE A 98 -10.64 5.18 -12.95
C ILE A 98 -11.09 6.09 -11.79
N PRO A 99 -11.42 7.37 -12.05
CA PRO A 99 -11.87 8.26 -10.99
C PRO A 99 -13.21 7.79 -10.42
N VAL A 100 -13.35 7.93 -9.11
CA VAL A 100 -14.57 7.64 -8.36
C VAL A 100 -15.38 8.92 -8.28
N ILE A 101 -16.62 8.90 -8.79
CA ILE A 101 -17.47 10.10 -8.78
C ILE A 101 -18.31 10.11 -7.51
N GLY A 102 -18.06 11.05 -6.63
CA GLY A 102 -18.75 11.16 -5.34
C GLY A 102 -18.18 12.27 -4.45
N PRO A 103 -18.89 12.61 -3.37
CA PRO A 103 -20.01 11.83 -2.84
C PRO A 103 -21.44 12.25 -3.27
N ARG A 104 -22.40 11.30 -3.43
CA ARG A 104 -23.83 11.53 -3.84
C ARG A 104 -24.85 10.58 -3.13
N GLY A 105 -25.83 11.05 -2.34
CA GLY A 105 -26.65 10.15 -1.48
C GLY A 105 -27.96 9.52 -2.04
N VAL A 106 -28.16 8.20 -1.82
CA VAL A 106 -29.28 7.36 -1.26
C VAL A 106 -29.48 6.01 -2.01
N GLY A 107 -29.45 4.85 -1.30
CA GLY A 107 -29.58 3.45 -1.82
C GLY A 107 -31.00 2.84 -1.75
N VAL A 108 -31.37 1.60 -2.16
CA VAL A 108 -30.78 0.29 -2.58
C VAL A 108 -31.80 -0.34 -3.58
N ARG A 109 -31.54 -1.25 -4.54
CA ARG A 109 -30.68 -1.33 -5.74
C ARG A 109 -29.69 -0.17 -5.91
N MET A 110 -28.44 -0.46 -6.29
CA MET A 110 -27.42 0.57 -6.54
C MET A 110 -27.71 1.33 -7.85
N THR A 111 -28.81 2.08 -7.89
CA THR A 111 -29.10 3.05 -8.96
C THR A 111 -28.41 4.40 -8.69
N GLU A 112 -28.20 4.76 -7.42
CA GLU A 112 -27.55 6.02 -6.97
C GLU A 112 -26.60 5.78 -5.76
N PRO A 113 -25.32 5.46 -5.98
CA PRO A 113 -24.38 5.20 -4.89
C PRO A 113 -23.70 6.48 -4.36
N VAL A 114 -23.35 6.48 -3.06
CA VAL A 114 -22.53 7.54 -2.41
C VAL A 114 -21.24 7.76 -3.17
N TYR A 115 -20.54 6.70 -3.52
CA TYR A 115 -19.38 6.77 -4.41
C TYR A 115 -19.69 5.90 -5.63
N LEU A 116 -19.72 6.53 -6.81
CA LEU A 116 -19.88 5.83 -8.07
C LEU A 116 -18.53 5.25 -8.48
N SER A 117 -18.21 4.08 -7.93
CA SER A 117 -17.14 3.20 -8.40
C SER A 117 -17.71 2.15 -9.36
N PRO A 118 -17.04 1.83 -10.49
CA PRO A 118 -17.51 0.76 -11.36
C PRO A 118 -17.47 -0.60 -10.66
N SER A 119 -18.41 -1.48 -11.00
CA SER A 119 -18.31 -2.89 -10.60
C SER A 119 -17.42 -3.63 -11.60
N PHE A 120 -16.44 -4.38 -11.07
CA PHE A 120 -15.56 -5.26 -11.84
C PHE A 120 -15.93 -6.73 -11.68
N ASP A 121 -17.10 -7.04 -11.08
CA ASP A 121 -17.56 -8.41 -10.92
C ASP A 121 -17.81 -9.06 -12.29
N ASN A 122 -17.03 -10.09 -12.63
CA ASN A 122 -17.03 -10.78 -13.93
C ASN A 122 -16.72 -9.89 -15.15
N VAL A 123 -16.15 -8.69 -14.94
CA VAL A 123 -15.69 -7.83 -16.04
C VAL A 123 -14.29 -8.25 -16.44
N LEU A 124 -14.15 -8.83 -17.64
CA LEU A 124 -12.86 -9.25 -18.22
C LEU A 124 -11.99 -10.07 -17.23
N PRO A 125 -12.52 -11.18 -16.66
CA PRO A 125 -11.89 -11.88 -15.53
C PRO A 125 -10.49 -12.44 -15.83
N SER A 126 -10.16 -12.64 -17.11
CA SER A 126 -8.81 -13.07 -17.53
C SER A 126 -7.84 -11.90 -17.74
N TYR A 127 -8.35 -10.69 -17.97
CA TYR A 127 -7.53 -9.53 -18.36
C TYR A 127 -7.33 -8.51 -17.24
N LEU A 128 -8.13 -8.55 -16.18
CA LEU A 128 -8.10 -7.55 -15.11
C LEU A 128 -7.94 -8.18 -13.74
N PHE A 129 -7.14 -7.52 -12.91
CA PHE A 129 -7.07 -7.73 -11.47
C PHE A 129 -7.38 -6.42 -10.76
N LEU A 130 -8.35 -6.45 -9.86
CA LEU A 130 -8.63 -5.34 -8.96
C LEU A 130 -7.52 -5.29 -7.91
N GLN A 131 -6.68 -4.27 -7.98
CA GLN A 131 -5.50 -4.15 -7.12
C GLN A 131 -5.25 -2.69 -6.83
N ASN A 132 -5.10 -2.36 -5.55
CA ASN A 132 -4.79 -0.99 -5.14
C ASN A 132 -3.42 -0.54 -5.69
N LEU A 133 -3.26 0.77 -5.91
CA LEU A 133 -2.06 1.35 -6.50
C LEU A 133 -0.78 0.96 -5.74
N PRO A 134 -0.66 1.13 -4.41
CA PRO A 134 0.55 0.74 -3.68
C PRO A 134 0.93 -0.74 -3.84
N SER A 135 -0.05 -1.65 -3.84
CA SER A 135 0.20 -3.09 -4.07
C SER A 135 0.72 -3.36 -5.48
N ALA A 136 0.32 -2.60 -6.50
CA ALA A 136 0.93 -2.70 -7.82
C ALA A 136 2.38 -2.20 -7.80
N VAL A 137 2.66 -1.08 -7.10
CA VAL A 137 4.02 -0.51 -6.93
C VAL A 137 4.99 -1.53 -6.37
N VAL A 138 4.58 -2.33 -5.38
CA VAL A 138 5.41 -3.39 -4.77
C VAL A 138 6.09 -4.28 -5.80
N THR A 139 5.34 -4.75 -6.81
CA THR A 139 5.87 -5.66 -7.85
C THR A 139 6.84 -4.96 -8.78
N HIS A 140 6.62 -3.69 -9.10
CA HIS A 140 7.54 -2.87 -9.89
C HIS A 140 8.82 -2.56 -9.10
N VAL A 141 8.71 -2.24 -7.81
CA VAL A 141 9.85 -2.02 -6.91
C VAL A 141 10.72 -3.28 -6.75
N LEU A 142 10.09 -4.46 -6.69
CA LEU A 142 10.80 -5.75 -6.68
C LEU A 142 11.60 -5.98 -7.97
N ASN A 143 11.11 -5.47 -9.10
CA ASN A 143 11.73 -5.52 -10.42
C ASN A 143 12.21 -6.94 -10.82
N PRO A 144 11.29 -7.92 -10.90
CA PRO A 144 11.60 -9.29 -11.30
C PRO A 144 12.10 -9.36 -12.75
N GLN A 145 13.15 -10.16 -13.02
CA GLN A 145 13.67 -10.38 -14.37
C GLN A 145 13.31 -11.77 -14.92
N PRO A 146 13.14 -11.92 -16.24
CA PRO A 146 12.95 -13.22 -16.86
C PRO A 146 14.05 -14.22 -16.49
N GLY A 147 13.66 -15.41 -16.04
CA GLY A 147 14.58 -16.49 -15.66
C GLY A 147 15.01 -16.49 -14.18
N GLU A 148 14.66 -15.46 -13.39
CA GLU A 148 14.96 -15.43 -11.96
C GLU A 148 14.00 -16.31 -11.15
N LYS A 149 14.51 -16.83 -10.03
CA LYS A 149 13.71 -17.54 -9.05
C LYS A 149 13.20 -16.59 -7.98
N ILE A 150 11.89 -16.44 -7.90
CA ILE A 150 11.22 -15.47 -7.03
C ILE A 150 10.33 -16.20 -6.04
N LEU A 151 10.36 -15.75 -4.79
CA LEU A 151 9.49 -16.25 -3.73
C LEU A 151 8.57 -15.14 -3.24
N ASP A 152 7.27 -15.38 -3.22
CA ASP A 152 6.33 -14.65 -2.38
C ASP A 152 6.07 -15.49 -1.13
N LEU A 153 6.49 -15.00 0.04
CA LEU A 153 6.48 -15.77 1.28
C LEU A 153 5.08 -15.89 1.91
N CYS A 154 4.15 -14.98 1.58
CA CYS A 154 2.84 -14.91 2.21
C CYS A 154 1.68 -15.32 1.31
N ALA A 155 1.96 -15.74 0.06
CA ALA A 155 0.97 -16.22 -0.88
C ALA A 155 0.34 -17.60 -0.54
N ALA A 156 0.83 -18.33 0.47
CA ALA A 156 0.30 -19.63 0.87
C ALA A 156 0.28 -19.84 2.40
N PRO A 157 -0.71 -20.57 2.95
CA PRO A 157 -0.82 -20.77 4.40
C PRO A 157 0.13 -21.86 4.92
N GLY A 158 1.03 -21.48 5.84
CA GLY A 158 1.54 -22.38 6.88
C GLY A 158 2.96 -22.92 6.72
N GLY A 159 3.74 -22.84 7.82
CA GLY A 159 5.05 -23.48 7.99
C GLY A 159 6.23 -22.68 7.46
N ALA A 160 7.43 -22.95 7.99
CA ALA A 160 8.66 -22.53 7.32
C ALA A 160 8.75 -23.31 6.00
N PRO A 161 8.84 -22.63 4.84
CA PRO A 161 8.78 -23.35 3.58
C PRO A 161 10.03 -24.23 3.42
N PRO A 162 9.90 -25.44 2.84
CA PRO A 162 10.98 -26.44 2.76
C PRO A 162 12.00 -26.10 1.66
N PHE A 163 12.47 -24.87 1.62
CA PHE A 163 13.43 -24.39 0.64
C PHE A 163 14.84 -24.37 1.22
N THR A 164 15.82 -24.61 0.38
CA THR A 164 17.22 -24.47 0.76
C THR A 164 17.55 -23.00 1.01
N PRO A 165 18.40 -22.68 2.00
CA PRO A 165 18.92 -21.32 2.20
C PRO A 165 19.55 -20.77 0.92
N GLU A 166 19.52 -19.45 0.78
CA GLU A 166 20.16 -18.72 -0.32
C GLU A 166 19.81 -19.27 -1.71
N SER A 167 18.53 -19.60 -1.94
CA SER A 167 18.08 -20.26 -3.17
C SER A 167 17.22 -19.39 -4.09
N PHE A 168 16.79 -18.21 -3.63
CA PHE A 168 15.98 -17.27 -4.42
C PHE A 168 16.74 -16.00 -4.76
N ASP A 169 16.57 -15.53 -6.00
CA ASP A 169 17.16 -14.29 -6.51
C ASP A 169 16.40 -13.07 -5.95
N ARG A 170 15.09 -13.22 -5.73
CA ARG A 170 14.24 -12.20 -5.12
C ARG A 170 13.23 -12.80 -4.17
N VAL A 171 12.93 -12.07 -3.09
CA VAL A 171 11.89 -12.43 -2.13
C VAL A 171 10.96 -11.24 -1.93
N LEU A 172 9.67 -11.47 -2.10
CA LEU A 172 8.60 -10.58 -1.67
C LEU A 172 8.06 -11.08 -0.34
N LEU A 173 8.05 -10.20 0.66
CA LEU A 173 7.36 -10.38 1.91
C LEU A 173 6.25 -9.33 2.04
N ASP A 174 5.09 -9.63 1.47
CA ASP A 174 3.86 -8.88 1.73
C ASP A 174 3.26 -9.39 3.05
N ALA A 175 3.71 -8.81 4.16
CA ALA A 175 3.55 -9.42 5.46
C ALA A 175 2.10 -9.28 5.98
N PRO A 176 1.55 -10.30 6.67
CA PRO A 176 0.31 -10.14 7.40
C PRO A 176 0.49 -9.02 8.44
N CYS A 177 -0.46 -8.10 8.48
CA CYS A 177 -0.39 -6.89 9.27
C CYS A 177 -1.78 -6.52 9.83
N SER A 178 -1.81 -5.49 10.67
CA SER A 178 -3.06 -5.03 11.28
C SER A 178 -4.08 -4.45 10.29
N GLY A 179 -3.66 -4.07 9.07
CA GLY A 179 -4.56 -3.55 8.03
C GLY A 179 -5.15 -2.16 8.34
N MET A 180 -4.57 -1.40 9.27
CA MET A 180 -5.10 -0.09 9.69
C MET A 180 -5.04 0.98 8.61
N GLY A 181 -4.41 0.71 7.46
CA GLY A 181 -4.37 1.60 6.31
C GLY A 181 -5.49 1.38 5.29
N GLN A 182 -6.29 0.32 5.42
CA GLN A 182 -7.33 -0.01 4.44
C GLN A 182 -8.40 1.09 4.32
N ARG A 183 -8.87 1.32 3.09
CA ARG A 183 -9.92 2.30 2.78
C ARG A 183 -10.91 1.75 1.75
N PRO A 184 -12.21 2.06 1.88
CA PRO A 184 -12.83 2.70 3.05
C PRO A 184 -12.89 1.74 4.24
N ASN A 185 -12.63 2.25 5.44
CA ASN A 185 -12.74 1.53 6.70
C ASN A 185 -13.54 2.38 7.70
N MET A 186 -14.81 2.04 7.89
CA MET A 186 -15.72 2.80 8.76
C MET A 186 -15.55 2.44 10.24
N ALA A 187 -15.12 1.22 10.56
CA ALA A 187 -14.99 0.76 11.94
C ALA A 187 -14.02 -0.42 12.06
N CYS A 188 -13.19 -0.39 13.10
CA CYS A 188 -12.36 -1.52 13.52
C CYS A 188 -12.67 -1.87 14.98
N THR A 189 -13.19 -3.08 15.19
CA THR A 189 -13.57 -3.58 16.52
C THR A 189 -12.46 -4.41 17.18
N TRP A 190 -11.24 -4.41 16.62
CA TRP A 190 -10.12 -5.17 17.16
C TRP A 190 -9.65 -4.61 18.50
N THR A 191 -9.12 -5.51 19.32
CA THR A 191 -8.45 -5.21 20.58
C THR A 191 -7.03 -4.72 20.32
N LEU A 192 -6.46 -3.99 21.29
CA LEU A 192 -5.05 -3.61 21.23
C LEU A 192 -4.10 -4.82 21.10
N LYS A 193 -4.46 -5.95 21.73
CA LYS A 193 -3.68 -7.19 21.65
C LYS A 193 -3.66 -7.75 20.22
N GLU A 194 -4.77 -7.70 19.50
CA GLU A 194 -4.84 -8.14 18.10
C GLU A 194 -4.01 -7.23 17.20
N VAL A 195 -4.15 -5.91 17.34
CA VAL A 195 -3.39 -4.92 16.54
C VAL A 195 -1.88 -5.07 16.76
N THR A 196 -1.43 -5.32 17.99
CA THR A 196 0.00 -5.44 18.33
C THR A 196 0.58 -6.85 18.12
N SER A 197 -0.24 -7.83 17.75
CA SER A 197 0.19 -9.24 17.63
C SER A 197 1.05 -9.56 16.40
N TYR A 198 1.10 -8.66 15.41
CA TYR A 198 1.74 -8.90 14.12
C TYR A 198 3.25 -8.73 14.14
N GLN A 199 3.79 -7.82 14.96
CA GLN A 199 5.23 -7.52 14.97
C GLN A 199 6.11 -8.78 15.16
N PRO A 200 5.84 -9.69 16.13
CA PRO A 200 6.63 -10.90 16.29
C PRO A 200 6.53 -11.86 15.09
N LEU A 201 5.35 -11.96 14.46
CA LEU A 201 5.14 -12.79 13.27
C LEU A 201 5.92 -12.24 12.08
N GLN A 202 5.81 -10.94 11.83
CA GLN A 202 6.54 -10.24 10.77
C GLN A 202 8.05 -10.42 10.92
N ARG A 203 8.60 -10.32 12.14
CA ARG A 203 10.04 -10.57 12.39
C ARG A 203 10.46 -12.00 12.07
N LYS A 204 9.62 -12.99 12.41
CA LYS A 204 9.88 -14.40 12.05
C LYS A 204 9.90 -14.58 10.52
N LEU A 205 8.91 -14.03 9.82
CA LEU A 205 8.82 -14.11 8.37
C LEU A 205 9.97 -13.38 7.67
N LEU A 206 10.35 -12.18 8.14
CA LEU A 206 11.50 -11.45 7.61
C LEU A 206 12.80 -12.24 7.81
N SER A 207 12.97 -12.89 8.96
CA SER A 207 14.14 -13.74 9.22
C SER A 207 14.24 -14.90 8.22
N VAL A 208 13.11 -15.55 7.92
CA VAL A 208 13.04 -16.61 6.91
C VAL A 208 13.34 -16.06 5.51
N ALA A 209 12.77 -14.90 5.15
CA ALA A 209 13.02 -14.25 3.88
C ALA A 209 14.53 -13.98 3.66
N VAL A 210 15.22 -13.47 4.67
CA VAL A 210 16.67 -13.19 4.62
C VAL A 210 17.50 -14.47 4.47
N GLN A 211 17.10 -15.56 5.12
CA GLN A 211 17.78 -16.86 5.01
C GLN A 211 17.64 -17.47 3.62
N LEU A 212 16.47 -17.33 3.00
CA LEU A 212 16.18 -17.91 1.68
C LEU A 212 16.73 -17.06 0.52
N LEU A 213 17.04 -15.80 0.76
CA LEU A 213 17.57 -14.87 -0.24
C LEU A 213 19.06 -15.11 -0.52
N LYS A 214 19.43 -15.16 -1.80
CA LYS A 214 20.83 -15.22 -2.25
C LYS A 214 21.62 -13.96 -1.89
N PRO A 215 22.95 -14.04 -1.74
CA PRO A 215 23.83 -12.88 -1.85
C PRO A 215 23.64 -12.21 -3.21
N GLY A 216 23.58 -10.88 -3.24
CA GLY A 216 23.19 -10.09 -4.40
C GLY A 216 21.69 -10.04 -4.66
N GLY A 217 20.87 -10.80 -3.91
CA GLY A 217 19.42 -10.84 -4.09
C GLY A 217 18.68 -9.65 -3.48
N MET A 218 17.45 -9.42 -3.97
CA MET A 218 16.57 -8.35 -3.50
C MET A 218 15.42 -8.86 -2.61
N LEU A 219 15.19 -8.20 -1.48
CA LEU A 219 14.03 -8.39 -0.62
C LEU A 219 13.17 -7.14 -0.65
N VAL A 220 11.86 -7.29 -0.90
CA VAL A 220 10.87 -6.25 -0.66
C VAL A 220 10.00 -6.67 0.52
N TYR A 221 9.91 -5.81 1.52
CA TYR A 221 8.98 -5.91 2.64
C TYR A 221 7.87 -4.89 2.43
N SER A 222 6.61 -5.32 2.48
CA SER A 222 5.45 -4.45 2.36
C SER A 222 4.36 -4.77 3.38
N THR A 223 3.58 -3.75 3.73
CA THR A 223 2.37 -3.90 4.53
C THR A 223 1.29 -2.90 4.07
N CYS A 224 0.02 -3.22 4.34
CA CYS A 224 -1.12 -2.32 4.18
C CYS A 224 -1.56 -1.70 5.52
N THR A 225 -0.61 -1.48 6.43
CA THR A 225 -0.85 -0.82 7.71
C THR A 225 -0.05 0.48 7.84
N ILE A 226 -0.45 1.29 8.80
CA ILE A 226 0.09 2.63 9.06
C ILE A 226 0.90 2.72 10.35
N THR A 227 0.96 1.63 11.12
CA THR A 227 1.61 1.59 12.44
C THR A 227 3.13 1.65 12.31
N LEU A 228 3.78 2.41 13.18
CA LEU A 228 5.23 2.53 13.21
C LEU A 228 5.90 1.18 13.55
N ALA A 229 5.28 0.44 14.49
CA ALA A 229 5.74 -0.87 14.99
C ALA A 229 5.83 -1.98 13.93
N GLU A 230 5.00 -1.91 12.88
CA GLU A 230 4.96 -2.89 11.79
C GLU A 230 5.72 -2.40 10.54
N ASN A 231 6.22 -1.16 10.54
CA ASN A 231 6.84 -0.52 9.38
C ASN A 231 8.28 -0.07 9.69
N GLU A 232 8.49 1.19 10.05
CA GLU A 232 9.84 1.75 10.24
C GLU A 232 10.61 1.06 11.36
N GLU A 233 9.94 0.62 12.44
CA GLU A 233 10.58 -0.18 13.50
C GLU A 233 11.07 -1.54 12.98
N GLN A 234 10.36 -2.14 12.02
CA GLN A 234 10.76 -3.41 11.42
C GLN A 234 11.98 -3.22 10.52
N VAL A 235 12.06 -2.09 9.80
CA VAL A 235 13.26 -1.71 9.03
C VAL A 235 14.45 -1.50 9.96
N ALA A 236 14.29 -0.71 11.03
CA ALA A 236 15.35 -0.46 12.00
C ALA A 236 15.84 -1.77 12.65
N TRP A 237 14.89 -2.63 13.07
CA TRP A 237 15.20 -3.96 13.59
C TRP A 237 15.93 -4.84 12.57
N ALA A 238 15.51 -4.84 11.30
CA ALA A 238 16.12 -5.64 10.25
C ALA A 238 17.57 -5.24 9.97
N LEU A 239 17.84 -3.93 9.85
CA LEU A 239 19.18 -3.40 9.62
C LEU A 239 20.12 -3.69 10.79
N SER A 240 19.61 -3.64 12.03
CA SER A 240 20.37 -4.00 13.23
C SER A 240 20.63 -5.51 13.33
N THR A 241 19.61 -6.33 13.06
CA THR A 241 19.66 -7.80 13.24
C THR A 241 20.41 -8.50 12.12
N PHE A 242 20.34 -7.97 10.89
CA PHE A 242 20.94 -8.55 9.70
C PHE A 242 21.94 -7.58 9.07
N PRO A 243 23.21 -7.56 9.53
CA PRO A 243 24.26 -6.72 8.92
C PRO A 243 24.58 -7.05 7.46
N CYS A 244 24.03 -8.14 6.93
CA CYS A 244 24.11 -8.51 5.52
C CYS A 244 23.06 -7.81 4.64
N LEU A 245 22.08 -7.12 5.24
CA LEU A 245 21.11 -6.31 4.52
C LEU A 245 21.58 -4.87 4.41
N GLN A 246 21.26 -4.25 3.29
CA GLN A 246 21.42 -2.83 3.04
C GLN A 246 20.12 -2.29 2.46
N LEU A 247 19.62 -1.19 3.01
CA LEU A 247 18.45 -0.49 2.45
C LEU A 247 18.80 0.07 1.07
N GLN A 248 17.85 0.05 0.14
CA GLN A 248 18.04 0.49 -1.25
C GLN A 248 16.95 1.49 -1.66
N PRO A 249 17.30 2.45 -2.55
CA PRO A 249 16.29 3.29 -3.20
C PRO A 249 15.34 2.46 -4.06
N GLN A 250 14.16 3.02 -4.32
CA GLN A 250 13.07 2.35 -4.99
C GLN A 250 12.69 3.08 -6.29
N GLU A 251 12.38 2.30 -7.32
CA GLU A 251 11.88 2.82 -8.60
C GLU A 251 10.66 1.98 -9.00
N PRO A 252 9.51 2.61 -9.32
CA PRO A 252 9.25 4.06 -9.19
C PRO A 252 9.08 4.50 -7.73
N GLN A 253 9.39 5.78 -7.45
CA GLN A 253 9.10 6.44 -6.17
C GLN A 253 7.78 7.21 -6.30
N ILE A 254 6.70 6.65 -5.77
CA ILE A 254 5.34 7.21 -5.82
C ILE A 254 4.88 7.64 -4.42
N GLY A 255 5.15 6.81 -3.41
CA GLY A 255 4.82 7.12 -2.02
C GLY A 255 5.72 8.21 -1.42
N GLY A 256 5.30 8.75 -0.28
CA GLY A 256 6.12 9.66 0.52
C GLY A 256 7.27 8.95 1.22
N GLU A 257 8.13 9.71 1.89
CA GLU A 257 9.20 9.16 2.74
C GLU A 257 8.66 8.49 4.02
N GLY A 258 9.48 7.67 4.66
CA GLY A 258 9.14 7.02 5.93
C GLY A 258 8.89 8.00 7.07
N MET A 259 8.12 7.57 8.06
CA MET A 259 7.77 8.38 9.24
C MET A 259 8.89 8.35 10.29
N MET A 260 9.15 9.48 10.94
CA MET A 260 10.09 9.57 12.07
C MET A 260 9.56 8.83 13.31
N GLY A 261 10.48 8.38 14.17
CA GLY A 261 10.15 7.69 15.44
C GLY A 261 10.75 6.29 15.60
N ALA A 262 11.38 5.74 14.55
CA ALA A 262 12.09 4.46 14.61
C ALA A 262 13.62 4.60 14.78
N GLY A 263 14.15 5.83 14.94
CA GLY A 263 15.59 6.09 14.99
C GLY A 263 16.34 5.89 13.66
N LEU A 264 15.63 5.90 12.53
CA LEU A 264 16.22 5.89 11.20
C LEU A 264 16.73 7.29 10.82
N SER A 265 17.84 7.36 10.08
CA SER A 265 18.34 8.62 9.52
C SER A 265 17.43 9.16 8.40
N LEU A 266 17.49 10.47 8.13
CA LEU A 266 16.73 11.09 7.04
C LEU A 266 17.02 10.46 5.67
N GLU A 267 18.26 10.02 5.43
CA GLU A 267 18.62 9.33 4.19
C GLU A 267 17.91 7.97 4.09
N GLN A 268 17.84 7.22 5.19
CA GLN A 268 17.11 5.95 5.22
C GLN A 268 15.60 6.16 5.05
N LEU A 269 15.01 7.18 5.69
CA LEU A 269 13.59 7.48 5.53
C LEU A 269 13.22 7.80 4.07
N ARG A 270 14.09 8.49 3.34
CA ARG A 270 13.90 8.80 1.90
C ARG A 270 13.98 7.58 0.98
N GLN A 271 14.57 6.47 1.44
CA GLN A 271 14.61 5.21 0.69
C GLN A 271 13.36 4.35 0.92
N LEU A 272 12.48 4.74 1.85
CA LEU A 272 11.21 4.08 2.11
C LEU A 272 10.10 4.72 1.26
N GLN A 273 9.04 3.95 1.02
CA GLN A 273 7.79 4.47 0.47
C GLN A 273 6.67 4.26 1.47
N ARG A 274 6.14 5.36 2.01
CA ARG A 274 4.95 5.37 2.86
C ARG A 274 3.83 6.14 2.16
N PHE A 275 2.70 5.46 1.99
CA PHE A 275 1.49 6.05 1.47
C PHE A 275 0.64 6.52 2.64
N ASP A 276 0.41 7.83 2.72
CA ASP A 276 -0.31 8.47 3.81
C ASP A 276 -1.65 9.03 3.31
N PRO A 277 -2.79 8.42 3.73
CA PRO A 277 -4.12 8.86 3.33
C PRO A 277 -4.47 10.31 3.65
N SER A 278 -3.74 10.96 4.57
CA SER A 278 -3.97 12.34 4.98
C SER A 278 -3.33 13.40 4.06
N THR A 279 -2.49 12.99 3.11
CA THR A 279 -1.69 13.92 2.29
C THR A 279 -2.46 14.63 1.18
N ALA A 280 -3.55 14.04 0.68
CA ALA A 280 -4.40 14.67 -0.32
C ALA A 280 -5.56 15.45 0.33
N PRO A 281 -5.95 16.63 -0.16
CA PRO A 281 -7.21 17.29 0.25
C PRO A 281 -8.44 16.42 -0.12
N LEU A 282 -9.57 16.57 0.59
CA LEU A 282 -10.83 15.91 0.21
C LEU A 282 -11.34 16.74 -0.97
N GLN A 283 -11.26 16.20 -2.17
CA GLN A 283 -11.89 16.82 -3.33
C GLN A 283 -13.19 16.07 -3.62
N ASP A 284 -14.31 16.76 -3.44
CA ASP A 284 -15.59 16.33 -3.97
C ASP A 284 -15.45 16.29 -5.49
N THR A 285 -15.51 15.09 -6.06
CA THR A 285 -15.32 14.89 -7.49
C THR A 285 -16.69 14.71 -8.13
N ASP A 286 -17.12 15.73 -8.86
CA ASP A 286 -18.32 15.72 -9.70
C ASP A 286 -17.96 15.59 -11.19
N LEU A 287 -18.98 15.54 -12.05
CA LEU A 287 -18.79 15.37 -13.49
C LEU A 287 -18.16 16.58 -14.17
N ASP A 288 -18.41 17.78 -13.66
CA ASP A 288 -17.92 19.02 -14.26
C ASP A 288 -16.45 19.24 -13.89
N SER A 289 -16.08 19.01 -12.62
CA SER A 289 -14.69 18.99 -12.17
C SER A 289 -13.84 17.96 -12.90
N LEU A 290 -14.37 16.78 -13.22
CA LEU A 290 -13.64 15.78 -14.02
C LEU A 290 -13.38 16.19 -15.46
N ARG A 291 -14.27 17.00 -16.07
CA ARG A 291 -14.08 17.50 -17.44
C ARG A 291 -13.03 18.59 -17.51
N GLU A 292 -12.89 19.38 -16.46
CA GLU A 292 -11.93 20.48 -16.37
C GLU A 292 -10.58 20.06 -15.77
N ALA A 293 -10.52 18.92 -15.07
CA ALA A 293 -9.31 18.41 -14.45
C ALA A 293 -8.24 18.03 -15.48
N LYS A 294 -7.00 18.47 -15.23
CA LYS A 294 -5.84 18.05 -16.02
C LYS A 294 -5.48 16.61 -15.68
N VAL A 295 -4.95 15.88 -16.66
CA VAL A 295 -4.53 14.49 -16.47
C VAL A 295 -3.46 14.39 -15.40
N GLU A 296 -2.50 15.31 -15.38
CA GLU A 296 -1.41 15.33 -14.40
C GLU A 296 -1.94 15.49 -12.97
N ASP A 297 -2.95 16.35 -12.76
CA ASP A 297 -3.56 16.57 -11.45
C ASP A 297 -4.29 15.31 -10.97
N MET A 298 -4.97 14.60 -11.89
CA MET A 298 -5.62 13.32 -11.59
C MET A 298 -4.61 12.22 -11.24
N ILE A 299 -3.48 12.13 -11.95
CA ILE A 299 -2.40 11.19 -11.60
C ILE A 299 -1.83 11.52 -10.21
N GLN A 300 -1.57 12.79 -9.91
CA GLN A 300 -1.06 13.19 -8.60
C GLN A 300 -2.05 12.88 -7.47
N LEU A 301 -3.35 13.09 -7.72
CA LEU A 301 -4.39 12.75 -6.76
C LEU A 301 -4.45 11.24 -6.54
N ALA A 302 -4.39 10.42 -7.59
CA ALA A 302 -4.35 8.95 -7.47
C ALA A 302 -3.15 8.45 -6.66
N ASN A 303 -1.98 9.11 -6.79
CA ASN A 303 -0.76 8.76 -6.07
C ASN A 303 -0.84 9.08 -4.57
N LYS A 304 -1.53 10.17 -4.21
CA LYS A 304 -1.64 10.64 -2.81
C LYS A 304 -2.85 10.09 -2.08
N ASP A 305 -4.02 10.10 -2.72
CA ASP A 305 -5.29 9.70 -2.12
C ASP A 305 -5.56 8.19 -2.29
N CYS A 306 -4.66 7.38 -1.73
CA CYS A 306 -4.78 5.92 -1.75
C CYS A 306 -4.86 5.36 -0.32
N ILE A 307 -4.78 4.03 -0.18
CA ILE A 307 -4.75 3.36 1.11
C ILE A 307 -3.46 3.68 1.88
N GLY A 308 -3.47 3.50 3.19
CA GLY A 308 -2.26 3.46 3.99
C GLY A 308 -1.44 2.23 3.63
N PHE A 309 -0.18 2.45 3.23
CA PHE A 309 0.69 1.37 2.75
C PHE A 309 2.15 1.71 3.01
N PHE A 310 3.00 0.68 3.06
CA PHE A 310 4.43 0.82 3.31
C PHE A 310 5.24 -0.15 2.46
N ILE A 311 6.38 0.30 1.95
CA ILE A 311 7.33 -0.49 1.15
C ILE A 311 8.76 -0.17 1.57
N ALA A 312 9.52 -1.22 1.88
CA ALA A 312 10.96 -1.17 2.11
C ALA A 312 11.69 -2.18 1.21
N LYS A 313 12.80 -1.76 0.59
CA LYS A 313 13.60 -2.58 -0.32
C LYS A 313 15.00 -2.77 0.23
N PHE A 314 15.48 -4.02 0.25
CA PHE A 314 16.78 -4.40 0.76
C PHE A 314 17.57 -5.20 -0.27
N LEU A 315 18.88 -4.95 -0.31
CA LEU A 315 19.88 -5.80 -0.96
C LEU A 315 20.55 -6.66 0.11
N LYS A 316 20.68 -7.97 -0.14
CA LYS A 316 21.56 -8.83 0.68
C LYS A 316 22.95 -8.85 0.07
N TRP A 317 23.89 -8.06 0.59
CA TRP A 317 25.20 -7.86 -0.06
C TRP A 317 26.21 -8.99 0.17
N LYS A 318 25.97 -9.89 1.14
CA LYS A 318 26.82 -11.06 1.42
C LYS A 318 26.01 -12.23 2.00
N SER A 319 26.60 -13.43 1.97
CA SER A 319 26.03 -14.60 2.63
C SER A 319 25.91 -14.41 4.14
N THR A 320 24.91 -15.05 4.73
CA THR A 320 24.77 -15.12 6.19
C THR A 320 25.66 -16.24 6.71
N PRO A 321 26.53 -16.02 7.72
CA PRO A 321 27.29 -17.12 8.31
C PRO A 321 26.32 -18.15 8.89
N GLU A 322 26.53 -19.43 8.62
CA GLU A 322 25.75 -20.52 9.20
C GLU A 322 25.80 -20.39 10.72
N LYS A 323 24.66 -20.16 11.37
CA LYS A 323 24.57 -20.38 12.82
C LYS A 323 24.62 -21.89 13.01
N GLU A 324 25.67 -22.39 13.67
CA GLU A 324 25.70 -23.76 14.15
C GLU A 324 24.37 -24.08 14.86
N PRO A 325 23.73 -25.22 14.57
CA PRO A 325 22.49 -25.57 15.24
C PRO A 325 22.75 -25.64 16.74
N GLN A 326 22.04 -24.82 17.51
CA GLN A 326 21.99 -24.95 18.97
C GLN A 326 21.43 -26.34 19.27
N LYS A 327 22.31 -27.23 19.75
CA LYS A 327 21.98 -28.58 20.24
C LYS A 327 21.12 -28.50 21.51
#